data_AF-A0A1I3JRU6-F1
#
_entry.id   AF-A0A1I3JRU6-F1
#
_cell.length_a   1.000
_cell.length_b   1.000
_cell.length_c   1.000
_cell.angle_alpha   90.00
_cell.angle_beta   90.00
_cell.angle_gamma   90.00
#
_symmetry.space_group_name_H-M   'P 1'
#
loop_
_entity.id
_entity.type
_entity.pdbx_description
1 polymer ?
#
loop_
_entity_poly.entity_id
_entity_poly.type
_entity_poly.pdbx_seq_one_letter_code
_entity_poly.pdbx_strand_id
1 'polypeptide(L)'
;MPTLRDTISDAATTLLRRANNDYGTDDLVQRFGEAHKKPTGGLSLRQLMDDYLADPSVTRGEKTLLSYRIVFDAIEELMGPDKLVRDVNRADCTRVRALLQTIPKNARKVYPGKSLQDAARLAKIDGKPLMSVGTINSYLINQSSLFNWAVKEELADRNPAADLQLADPVKDKNKPVPLGDLPKLFQMPLYTGCVDDENGYRRLSRLATGASTRNADRYFEERCTSPSH
;
A
#
# COMPACT_ATOMS: atom_id res chain seq x y z
N MET A 1 -38.06 -0.79 -1.24
CA MET A 1 -37.18 -1.95 -1.55
C MET A 1 -36.73 -1.79 -2.99
N PRO A 2 -35.44 -1.57 -3.27
CA PRO A 2 -34.95 -1.46 -4.64
C PRO A 2 -35.26 -2.74 -5.42
N THR A 3 -35.61 -2.62 -6.70
CA THR A 3 -36.00 -3.78 -7.50
C THR A 3 -34.77 -4.59 -7.89
N LEU A 4 -34.94 -5.89 -8.10
CA LEU A 4 -33.86 -6.81 -8.48
C LEU A 4 -33.11 -6.34 -9.74
N ARG A 5 -33.77 -5.64 -10.66
CA ARG A 5 -33.14 -5.04 -11.84
C ARG A 5 -32.21 -3.86 -11.49
N ASP A 6 -32.60 -3.05 -10.52
CA ASP A 6 -31.78 -1.93 -10.04
C ASP A 6 -30.53 -2.47 -9.33
N THR A 7 -30.68 -3.53 -8.53
CA THR A 7 -29.56 -4.19 -7.83
C THR A 7 -28.58 -4.85 -8.80
N ILE A 8 -29.07 -5.45 -9.88
CA ILE A 8 -28.22 -6.10 -10.90
C ILE A 8 -27.49 -5.05 -11.76
N SER A 9 -28.15 -3.94 -12.11
CA SER A 9 -27.54 -2.84 -12.87
C SER A 9 -26.41 -2.15 -12.07
N ASP A 10 -26.62 -1.97 -10.77
CA ASP A 10 -25.65 -1.33 -9.87
C ASP A 10 -24.43 -2.23 -9.59
N ALA A 11 -24.66 -3.53 -9.43
CA ALA A 11 -23.58 -4.53 -9.30
C ALA A 11 -22.75 -4.64 -10.59
N ALA A 12 -23.38 -4.62 -11.77
CA ALA A 12 -22.69 -4.68 -13.06
C ALA A 12 -21.83 -3.42 -13.31
N THR A 13 -22.35 -2.25 -12.94
CA THR A 13 -21.63 -0.96 -13.08
C THR A 13 -20.44 -0.89 -12.11
N THR A 14 -20.60 -1.42 -10.90
CA THR A 14 -19.53 -1.51 -9.88
C THR A 14 -18.41 -2.47 -10.30
N LEU A 15 -18.75 -3.60 -10.92
CA LEU A 15 -17.75 -4.57 -11.40
C LEU A 15 -16.96 -4.05 -12.61
N LEU A 16 -17.61 -3.30 -13.51
CA LEU A 16 -16.96 -2.69 -14.68
C LEU A 16 -16.00 -1.56 -14.31
N ARG A 17 -16.30 -0.75 -13.29
CA ARG A 17 -15.36 0.29 -12.79
C ARG A 17 -14.13 -0.31 -12.10
N ARG A 18 -14.32 -1.40 -11.33
CA ARG A 18 -13.24 -2.14 -10.64
C ARG A 18 -12.26 -2.83 -11.58
N ALA A 19 -12.70 -3.24 -12.76
CA ALA A 19 -11.85 -3.83 -13.79
C ALA A 19 -10.84 -2.82 -14.41
N ASN A 20 -11.18 -1.52 -14.40
CA ASN A 20 -10.40 -0.48 -15.06
C ASN A 20 -9.50 0.35 -14.12
N ASN A 21 -9.37 -0.05 -12.85
CA ASN A 21 -8.51 0.64 -11.86
C ASN A 21 -8.89 2.14 -11.72
N ASP A 22 -10.15 2.47 -12.01
CA ASP A 22 -10.79 3.76 -11.78
C ASP A 22 -11.52 3.69 -10.43
N TYR A 23 -10.89 4.25 -9.41
CA TYR A 23 -11.35 4.23 -8.01
C TYR A 23 -12.12 5.51 -7.64
N GLY A 24 -12.94 6.04 -8.55
CA GLY A 24 -13.82 7.17 -8.25
C GLY A 24 -14.74 6.88 -7.06
N THR A 25 -14.79 7.84 -6.11
CA THR A 25 -15.57 7.92 -4.85
C THR A 25 -16.34 6.64 -4.47
N ASP A 26 -15.60 5.57 -4.19
CA ASP A 26 -16.19 4.33 -3.71
C ASP A 26 -16.59 4.54 -2.23
N ASP A 27 -17.77 4.03 -1.89
CA ASP A 27 -18.53 4.18 -0.64
C ASP A 27 -17.74 3.88 0.66
N LEU A 28 -16.49 3.45 0.56
CA LEU A 28 -15.56 3.39 1.69
C LEU A 28 -15.24 4.76 2.29
N VAL A 29 -15.45 5.90 1.62
CA VAL A 29 -15.38 7.22 2.26
C VAL A 29 -16.66 7.54 3.04
N GLN A 30 -17.80 6.94 2.68
CA GLN A 30 -19.11 7.18 3.31
C GLN A 30 -19.48 6.13 4.38
N ARG A 31 -18.93 4.90 4.30
CA ARG A 31 -19.13 3.82 5.29
C ARG A 31 -18.46 4.06 6.64
N PHE A 32 -17.57 5.04 6.76
CA PHE A 32 -16.96 5.48 8.04
C PHE A 32 -17.79 6.58 8.75
N GLY A 33 -19.10 6.60 8.55
CA GLY A 33 -20.03 7.55 9.18
C GLY A 33 -21.22 6.90 9.91
N GLU A 34 -21.39 5.58 9.84
CA GLU A 34 -22.44 4.92 10.61
C GLU A 34 -21.94 4.69 12.04
N ALA A 35 -22.50 5.46 12.98
CA ALA A 35 -22.25 5.32 14.40
C ALA A 35 -22.59 3.90 14.87
N HIS A 36 -21.59 3.02 14.90
CA HIS A 36 -21.74 1.72 15.52
C HIS A 36 -22.02 1.89 17.02
N LYS A 37 -23.06 1.21 17.49
CA LYS A 37 -23.58 1.30 18.86
C LYS A 37 -22.43 1.09 19.85
N LYS A 38 -22.04 2.15 20.55
CA LYS A 38 -20.97 2.18 21.55
C LYS A 38 -21.15 1.01 22.53
N PRO A 39 -20.27 -0.01 22.55
CA PRO A 39 -20.39 -1.09 23.51
C PRO A 39 -20.16 -0.55 24.92
N THR A 40 -21.08 -0.84 25.82
CA THR A 40 -20.99 -0.52 27.25
C THR A 40 -19.92 -1.42 27.88
N GLY A 41 -18.67 -0.96 27.85
CA GLY A 41 -17.57 -1.58 28.60
C GLY A 41 -16.24 -1.68 27.86
N GLY A 42 -15.66 -0.55 27.45
CA GLY A 42 -14.29 -0.46 26.91
C GLY A 42 -14.22 -0.04 25.43
N LEU A 43 -13.04 0.42 25.00
CA LEU A 43 -12.76 0.79 23.61
C LEU A 43 -12.60 -0.48 22.76
N SER A 44 -13.36 -0.61 21.67
CA SER A 44 -13.24 -1.72 20.72
C SER A 44 -12.12 -1.48 19.70
N LEU A 45 -11.65 -2.55 19.06
CA LEU A 45 -10.67 -2.47 17.98
C LEU A 45 -11.18 -1.62 16.81
N ARG A 46 -12.45 -1.79 16.41
CA ARG A 46 -13.01 -0.97 15.32
C ARG A 46 -12.99 0.51 15.67
N GLN A 47 -13.46 0.87 16.86
CA GLN A 47 -13.42 2.27 17.30
C GLN A 47 -11.99 2.81 17.32
N LEU A 48 -11.01 2.03 17.81
CA LEU A 48 -9.60 2.43 17.81
C LEU A 48 -9.08 2.70 16.40
N MET A 49 -9.42 1.84 15.42
CA MET A 49 -9.00 2.00 14.02
C MET A 49 -9.63 3.24 13.37
N ASP A 50 -10.91 3.48 13.65
CA ASP A 50 -11.64 4.66 13.15
C ASP A 50 -11.05 5.95 13.73
N ASP A 51 -10.84 5.99 15.06
CA ASP A 51 -10.26 7.15 15.75
C ASP A 51 -8.82 7.42 15.27
N TYR A 52 -8.03 6.38 15.06
CA TYR A 52 -6.66 6.49 14.53
C TYR A 52 -6.61 7.13 13.14
N LEU A 53 -7.54 6.76 12.26
CA LEU A 53 -7.61 7.30 10.90
C LEU A 53 -8.20 8.72 10.88
N ALA A 54 -9.10 9.02 11.81
CA ALA A 54 -9.71 10.34 11.99
C ALA A 54 -8.79 11.35 12.69
N ASP A 55 -7.67 10.90 13.28
CA ASP A 55 -6.71 11.77 13.98
C ASP A 55 -6.23 12.94 13.08
N PRO A 56 -6.61 14.19 13.40
CA PRO A 56 -6.26 15.36 12.59
C PRO A 56 -4.79 15.76 12.71
N SER A 57 -4.04 15.20 13.66
CA SER A 57 -2.62 15.51 13.84
C SER A 57 -1.72 14.88 12.77
N VAL A 58 -2.26 13.97 11.94
CA VAL A 58 -1.50 13.24 10.92
C VAL A 58 -2.21 13.28 9.57
N THR A 59 -1.60 13.98 8.60
CA THR A 59 -2.02 13.90 7.20
C THR A 59 -1.47 12.64 6.54
N ARG A 60 -2.34 11.79 5.99
CA ARG A 60 -1.97 10.54 5.33
C ARG A 60 -2.32 10.60 3.85
N GLY A 61 -1.36 10.30 2.98
CA GLY A 61 -1.61 10.16 1.55
C GLY A 61 -2.45 8.92 1.22
N GLU A 62 -3.09 8.91 0.05
CA GLU A 62 -3.99 7.84 -0.41
C GLU A 62 -3.33 6.45 -0.35
N LYS A 63 -2.10 6.34 -0.86
CA LYS A 63 -1.32 5.09 -0.82
C LYS A 63 -1.13 4.55 0.59
N THR A 64 -0.93 5.44 1.56
CA THR A 64 -0.76 5.08 2.97
C THR A 64 -2.08 4.57 3.55
N LEU A 65 -3.19 5.23 3.26
CA LEU A 65 -4.52 4.77 3.67
C LEU A 65 -4.85 3.38 3.11
N LEU A 66 -4.52 3.13 1.83
CA LEU A 66 -4.68 1.80 1.22
C LEU A 66 -3.85 0.73 1.94
N SER A 67 -2.65 1.08 2.41
CA SER A 67 -1.81 0.16 3.18
C SER A 67 -2.38 -0.15 4.57
N TYR A 68 -3.07 0.81 5.21
CA TYR A 68 -3.78 0.57 6.47
C TYR A 68 -4.96 -0.37 6.29
N ARG A 69 -5.72 -0.23 5.19
CA ARG A 69 -6.90 -1.09 4.93
C ARG A 69 -6.56 -2.58 5.05
N ILE A 70 -5.54 -3.05 4.32
CA ILE A 70 -5.14 -4.47 4.33
C ILE A 70 -4.84 -4.97 5.75
N VAL A 71 -4.18 -4.14 6.56
CA VAL A 71 -3.83 -4.47 7.95
C VAL A 71 -5.06 -4.50 8.83
N PHE A 72 -5.95 -3.53 8.68
CA PHE A 72 -7.17 -3.42 9.48
C PHE A 72 -8.16 -4.52 9.14
N ASP A 73 -8.32 -4.86 7.85
CA ASP A 73 -9.08 -6.03 7.42
C ASP A 73 -8.55 -7.31 8.08
N ALA A 74 -7.22 -7.49 8.09
CA ALA A 74 -6.60 -8.66 8.72
C ALA A 74 -6.83 -8.70 10.24
N ILE A 75 -6.83 -7.54 10.90
CA ILE A 75 -7.13 -7.43 12.32
C ILE A 75 -8.60 -7.81 12.58
N GLU A 76 -9.54 -7.22 11.85
CA GLU A 76 -10.97 -7.49 12.01
C GLU A 76 -11.33 -8.94 11.72
N GLU A 77 -10.78 -9.51 10.64
CA GLU A 77 -11.06 -10.90 10.24
C GLU A 77 -10.53 -11.92 11.25
N LEU A 78 -9.41 -11.62 11.94
CA LEU A 78 -8.79 -12.55 12.90
C LEU A 78 -9.20 -12.34 14.36
N MET A 79 -9.48 -11.10 14.75
CA MET A 79 -9.75 -10.72 16.14
C MET A 79 -11.21 -10.35 16.38
N GLY A 80 -11.96 -10.02 15.32
CA GLY A 80 -13.29 -9.44 15.40
C GLY A 80 -13.23 -7.92 15.67
N PRO A 81 -14.17 -7.14 15.12
CA PRO A 81 -14.21 -5.68 15.29
C PRO A 81 -14.52 -5.25 16.74
N ASP A 82 -15.24 -6.08 17.49
CA ASP A 82 -15.75 -5.76 18.83
C ASP A 82 -14.78 -6.13 19.96
N LYS A 83 -13.66 -6.82 19.65
CA LYS A 83 -12.66 -7.16 20.66
C LYS A 83 -12.14 -5.88 21.30
N LEU A 84 -12.08 -5.85 22.63
CA LEU A 84 -11.61 -4.69 23.37
C LEU A 84 -10.10 -4.53 23.23
N VAL A 85 -9.63 -3.29 23.14
CA VAL A 85 -8.20 -2.95 22.98
C VAL A 85 -7.36 -3.55 24.12
N ARG A 86 -7.85 -3.49 25.36
CA ARG A 86 -7.19 -4.07 26.55
C ARG A 86 -7.01 -5.59 26.50
N ASP A 87 -7.84 -6.29 25.72
CA ASP A 87 -7.82 -7.75 25.61
C ASP A 87 -6.94 -8.24 24.44
N VAL A 88 -6.37 -7.32 23.67
CA VAL A 88 -5.45 -7.65 22.57
C VAL A 88 -4.09 -8.03 23.14
N ASN A 89 -3.60 -9.20 22.76
CA ASN A 89 -2.32 -9.71 23.22
C ASN A 89 -1.34 -9.99 22.07
N ARG A 90 -0.10 -10.36 22.43
CA ARG A 90 0.96 -10.67 21.46
C ARG A 90 0.60 -11.81 20.51
N ALA A 91 -0.17 -12.80 20.98
CA ALA A 91 -0.58 -13.93 20.16
C ALA A 91 -1.55 -13.49 19.05
N ASP A 92 -2.45 -12.55 19.33
CA ASP A 92 -3.34 -11.97 18.32
C ASP A 92 -2.55 -11.29 17.20
N CYS A 93 -1.61 -10.41 17.55
CA CYS A 93 -0.77 -9.73 16.55
C CYS A 93 0.12 -10.72 15.78
N THR A 94 0.58 -11.79 16.44
CA THR A 94 1.33 -12.88 15.80
C THR A 94 0.46 -13.65 14.80
N ARG A 95 -0.85 -13.85 15.06
CA ARG A 95 -1.79 -14.44 14.10
C ARG A 95 -1.96 -13.57 12.86
N VAL A 96 -2.03 -12.25 13.02
CA VAL A 96 -2.06 -11.31 11.87
C VAL A 96 -0.80 -11.46 11.03
N ARG A 97 0.37 -11.46 11.66
CA ARG A 97 1.65 -11.70 10.96
C ARG A 97 1.64 -13.04 10.22
N ALA A 98 1.14 -14.10 10.84
CA ALA A 98 1.06 -15.42 10.21
C ALA A 98 0.16 -15.39 8.95
N LEU A 99 -1.00 -14.73 9.03
CA LEU A 99 -1.90 -14.57 7.90
C LEU A 99 -1.23 -13.77 6.76
N LEU A 100 -0.60 -12.63 7.06
CA LEU A 100 0.08 -11.80 6.06
C LEU A 100 1.16 -12.56 5.28
N GLN A 101 1.84 -13.53 5.90
CA GLN A 101 2.84 -14.37 5.21
C GLN A 101 2.23 -15.36 4.21
N THR A 102 0.93 -15.61 4.28
CA THR A 102 0.22 -16.60 3.43
C THR A 102 -0.62 -15.95 2.34
N ILE A 103 -0.79 -14.63 2.39
CA ILE A 103 -1.60 -13.89 1.43
C ILE A 103 -0.80 -13.69 0.11
N PRO A 104 -1.44 -13.86 -1.06
CA PRO A 104 -0.81 -13.63 -2.35
C PRO A 104 -0.51 -12.15 -2.59
N LYS A 105 0.46 -11.84 -3.45
CA LYS A 105 0.70 -10.47 -3.91
C LYS A 105 -0.59 -9.92 -4.55
N ASN A 106 -0.94 -8.68 -4.23
CA ASN A 106 -2.14 -8.03 -4.74
C ASN A 106 -3.43 -8.86 -4.52
N ALA A 107 -3.60 -9.48 -3.34
CA ALA A 107 -4.67 -10.43 -3.07
C ALA A 107 -6.07 -9.97 -3.49
N ARG A 108 -6.42 -8.70 -3.27
CA ARG A 108 -7.72 -8.13 -3.68
C ARG A 108 -7.92 -8.09 -5.19
N LYS A 109 -6.84 -8.04 -5.98
CA LYS A 109 -6.88 -8.13 -7.45
C LYS A 109 -6.97 -9.58 -7.91
N VAL A 110 -6.26 -10.49 -7.22
CA VAL A 110 -6.22 -11.92 -7.58
C VAL A 110 -7.52 -12.63 -7.20
N TYR A 111 -8.07 -12.30 -6.03
CA TYR A 111 -9.29 -12.89 -5.48
C TYR A 111 -10.28 -11.78 -5.07
N PRO A 112 -10.94 -11.13 -6.06
CA PRO A 112 -11.90 -10.07 -5.77
C PRO A 112 -13.05 -10.57 -4.89
N GLY A 113 -13.40 -9.78 -3.86
CA GLY A 113 -14.51 -10.08 -2.96
C GLY A 113 -14.29 -11.24 -1.99
N LYS A 114 -13.10 -11.84 -1.94
CA LYS A 114 -12.75 -12.87 -0.96
C LYS A 114 -12.15 -12.26 0.30
N SER A 115 -12.35 -12.93 1.42
CA SER A 115 -11.66 -12.60 2.68
C SER A 115 -10.16 -12.86 2.53
N LEU A 116 -9.35 -12.32 3.43
CA LEU A 116 -7.90 -12.54 3.38
C LEU A 116 -7.54 -13.99 3.72
N GLN A 117 -8.28 -14.64 4.63
CA GLN A 117 -8.10 -16.07 4.92
C GLN A 117 -8.47 -16.94 3.71
N ASP A 118 -9.57 -16.61 3.02
CA ASP A 118 -9.96 -17.33 1.80
C ASP A 118 -8.94 -17.11 0.68
N ALA A 119 -8.46 -15.87 0.51
CA ALA A 119 -7.42 -15.55 -0.46
C ALA A 119 -6.11 -16.30 -0.17
N ALA A 120 -5.72 -16.43 1.10
CA ALA A 120 -4.57 -17.24 1.52
C ALA A 120 -4.77 -18.73 1.21
N ARG A 121 -5.97 -19.27 1.49
CA ARG A 121 -6.31 -20.66 1.20
C ARG A 121 -6.26 -20.94 -0.31
N LEU A 122 -6.88 -20.08 -1.12
CA LEU A 122 -6.90 -20.19 -2.57
C LEU A 122 -5.51 -20.01 -3.17
N ALA A 123 -4.71 -19.07 -2.67
CA ALA A 123 -3.34 -18.87 -3.14
C ALA A 123 -2.47 -20.12 -2.98
N LYS A 124 -2.67 -20.88 -1.89
CA LYS A 124 -1.98 -22.15 -1.67
C LYS A 124 -2.39 -23.21 -2.69
N ILE A 125 -3.68 -23.26 -3.05
CA ILE A 125 -4.21 -24.21 -4.04
C ILE A 125 -3.71 -23.84 -5.45
N ASP A 126 -3.77 -22.56 -5.79
CA ASP A 126 -3.48 -22.05 -7.13
C ASP A 126 -1.98 -21.78 -7.38
N GLY A 127 -1.13 -21.98 -6.36
CA GLY A 127 0.31 -21.71 -6.42
C GLY A 127 0.66 -20.24 -6.71
N LYS A 128 -0.15 -19.28 -6.21
CA LYS A 128 0.07 -17.85 -6.47
C LYS A 128 1.28 -17.33 -5.68
N PRO A 129 2.08 -16.42 -6.27
CA PRO A 129 3.20 -15.81 -5.55
C PRO A 129 2.71 -14.97 -4.37
N LEU A 130 3.35 -15.17 -3.22
CA LEU A 130 3.02 -14.52 -1.95
C LEU A 130 3.57 -13.09 -1.87
N MET A 131 3.12 -12.33 -0.85
CA MET A 131 3.65 -11.00 -0.57
C MET A 131 5.14 -11.04 -0.22
N SER A 132 5.87 -10.00 -0.60
CA SER A 132 7.29 -9.87 -0.24
C SER A 132 7.46 -9.58 1.25
N VAL A 133 8.60 -9.98 1.82
CA VAL A 133 8.96 -9.69 3.22
C VAL A 133 8.92 -8.19 3.51
N GLY A 134 9.44 -7.36 2.60
CA GLY A 134 9.39 -5.90 2.74
C GLY A 134 7.95 -5.36 2.83
N THR A 135 7.03 -5.88 2.02
CA THR A 135 5.60 -5.50 2.08
C THR A 135 4.96 -5.92 3.40
N ILE A 136 5.23 -7.15 3.84
CA ILE A 136 4.74 -7.66 5.14
C ILE A 136 5.25 -6.78 6.27
N ASN A 137 6.53 -6.40 6.25
CA ASN A 137 7.11 -5.52 7.26
C ASN A 137 6.48 -4.12 7.28
N SER A 138 6.17 -3.53 6.12
CA SER A 138 5.41 -2.27 6.06
C SER A 138 4.04 -2.39 6.74
N TYR A 139 3.35 -3.51 6.54
CA TYR A 139 2.06 -3.79 7.18
C TYR A 139 2.17 -4.01 8.68
N LEU A 140 3.21 -4.71 9.15
CA LEU A 140 3.47 -4.90 10.58
C LEU A 140 3.87 -3.58 11.26
N ILE A 141 4.58 -2.70 10.56
CA ILE A 141 4.86 -1.33 11.03
C ILE A 141 3.55 -0.57 11.19
N ASN A 142 2.65 -0.59 10.19
CA ASN A 142 1.34 0.04 10.30
C ASN A 142 0.52 -0.50 11.49
N GLN A 143 0.53 -1.81 11.72
CA GLN A 143 -0.11 -2.41 12.89
C GLN A 143 0.52 -1.88 14.19
N SER A 144 1.84 -1.84 14.28
CA SER A 144 2.54 -1.29 15.44
C SER A 144 2.24 0.21 15.63
N SER A 145 2.10 0.97 14.55
CA SER A 145 1.77 2.41 14.60
C SER A 145 0.38 2.66 15.21
N LEU A 146 -0.61 1.82 14.90
CA LEU A 146 -1.93 1.89 15.52
C LEU A 146 -1.85 1.73 17.04
N PHE A 147 -1.17 0.69 17.52
CA PHE A 147 -1.06 0.44 18.96
C PHE A 147 -0.11 1.41 19.67
N ASN A 148 0.93 1.92 19.00
CA ASN A 148 1.75 3.01 19.55
C ASN A 148 0.94 4.29 19.74
N TRP A 149 0.06 4.61 18.79
CA TRP A 149 -0.86 5.72 18.95
C TRP A 149 -1.85 5.48 20.08
N ALA A 150 -2.42 4.28 20.19
CA ALA A 150 -3.29 3.91 21.30
C ALA A 150 -2.61 4.10 22.67
N VAL A 151 -1.32 3.73 22.79
CA VAL A 151 -0.53 3.95 24.01
C VAL A 151 -0.30 5.43 24.27
N LYS A 152 0.03 6.21 23.24
CA LYS A 152 0.25 7.66 23.34
C LYS A 152 -1.00 8.41 23.82
N GLU A 153 -2.16 8.00 23.34
CA GLU A 153 -3.46 8.58 23.73
C GLU A 153 -4.02 7.95 25.02
N GLU A 154 -3.21 7.15 25.74
CA GLU A 154 -3.59 6.49 27.00
C GLU A 154 -4.80 5.53 26.88
N LEU A 155 -5.05 5.03 25.67
CA LEU A 155 -6.13 4.07 25.35
C LEU A 155 -5.68 2.61 25.51
N ALA A 156 -4.37 2.37 25.62
CA ALA A 156 -3.77 1.05 25.82
C ALA A 156 -2.53 1.15 26.73
N ASP A 157 -2.33 0.15 27.59
CA ASP A 157 -1.18 0.13 28.52
C ASP A 157 0.16 -0.14 27.82
N ARG A 158 0.12 -0.87 26.69
CA ARG A 158 1.31 -1.29 25.95
C ARG A 158 0.99 -1.59 24.50
N ASN A 159 2.02 -1.65 23.66
CA ASN A 159 1.90 -2.09 22.27
C ASN A 159 2.14 -3.62 22.13
N PRO A 160 1.10 -4.44 21.88
CA PRO A 160 1.25 -5.89 21.67
C PRO A 160 1.87 -6.26 20.31
N ALA A 161 1.92 -5.32 19.37
CA ALA A 161 2.43 -5.49 18.01
C ALA A 161 3.89 -5.04 17.80
N ALA A 162 4.56 -4.57 18.86
CA ALA A 162 5.95 -4.12 18.78
C ALA A 162 6.89 -5.23 18.29
N ASP A 163 7.84 -4.89 17.42
CA ASP A 163 8.93 -5.78 16.97
C ASP A 163 8.45 -7.13 16.41
N LEU A 164 7.42 -7.10 15.56
CA LEU A 164 6.89 -8.27 14.87
C LEU A 164 7.48 -8.49 13.48
N GLN A 165 8.25 -7.53 12.96
CA GLN A 165 8.86 -7.57 11.63
C GLN A 165 9.68 -8.84 11.42
N LEU A 166 9.65 -9.32 10.18
CA LEU A 166 10.44 -10.44 9.71
C LEU A 166 11.85 -9.97 9.32
N ALA A 167 12.84 -10.84 9.50
CA ALA A 167 14.16 -10.61 8.95
C ALA A 167 14.08 -10.51 7.42
N ASP A 168 14.48 -9.37 6.85
CA ASP A 168 14.48 -9.15 5.40
C ASP A 168 15.88 -9.43 4.83
N PRO A 169 16.07 -10.54 4.08
CA PRO A 169 17.37 -10.87 3.49
C PRO A 169 17.76 -9.92 2.35
N VAL A 170 16.82 -9.14 1.82
CA VAL A 170 17.02 -8.24 0.67
C VAL A 170 17.15 -6.77 1.11
N LYS A 171 17.43 -6.50 2.39
CA LYS A 171 17.45 -5.13 2.95
C LYS A 171 18.46 -4.19 2.26
N ASP A 172 19.38 -4.73 1.49
CA ASP A 172 20.45 -3.99 0.81
C ASP A 172 20.07 -3.49 -0.60
N LYS A 173 18.87 -2.90 -0.75
CA LYS A 173 18.42 -2.34 -2.05
C LYS A 173 19.07 -1.02 -2.41
N ASN A 174 19.60 -0.31 -1.41
CA ASN A 174 20.23 1.00 -1.56
C ASN A 174 21.76 0.88 -1.43
N LYS A 175 22.38 0.01 -2.24
CA LYS A 175 23.84 0.00 -2.33
C LYS A 175 24.29 1.36 -2.89
N PRO A 176 25.14 2.10 -2.17
CA PRO A 176 25.70 3.33 -2.72
C PRO A 176 26.39 3.03 -4.04
N VAL A 177 26.19 3.88 -5.04
CA VAL A 177 26.97 3.81 -6.27
C VAL A 177 28.44 4.04 -5.89
N PRO A 178 29.37 3.12 -6.20
CA PRO A 178 30.78 3.30 -5.88
C PRO A 178 31.32 4.60 -6.48
N LEU A 179 32.16 5.33 -5.74
CA LEU A 179 32.70 6.62 -6.20
C LEU A 179 33.38 6.55 -7.57
N GLY A 180 34.04 5.44 -7.88
CA GLY A 180 34.69 5.20 -9.18
C GLY A 180 33.72 4.97 -10.36
N ASP A 181 32.45 4.67 -10.08
CA ASP A 181 31.41 4.47 -11.10
C ASP A 181 30.58 5.75 -11.35
N LEU A 182 30.66 6.76 -10.48
CA LEU A 182 30.00 8.06 -10.73
C LEU A 182 30.45 8.73 -12.03
N PRO A 183 31.76 8.80 -12.38
CA PRO A 183 32.16 9.36 -13.67
C PRO A 183 31.56 8.63 -14.86
N LYS A 184 31.41 7.29 -14.77
CA LYS A 184 30.81 6.47 -15.83
C LYS A 184 29.31 6.73 -15.95
N LEU A 185 28.61 6.87 -14.83
CA LEU A 185 27.19 7.22 -14.78
C LEU A 185 26.93 8.55 -15.50
N PHE A 186 27.73 9.57 -15.21
CA PHE A 186 27.59 10.89 -15.85
C PHE A 186 28.11 10.96 -17.29
N GLN A 187 28.83 9.94 -17.76
CA GLN A 187 29.23 9.77 -19.16
C GLN A 187 28.18 9.01 -20.00
N MET A 188 27.11 8.49 -19.39
CA MET A 188 26.04 7.82 -20.14
C MET A 188 25.32 8.84 -21.05
N PRO A 189 24.82 8.45 -22.24
CA PRO A 189 24.26 9.40 -23.19
C PRO A 189 23.03 10.16 -22.68
N LEU A 190 22.32 9.62 -21.68
CA LEU A 190 21.27 10.33 -20.94
C LEU A 190 21.78 11.60 -20.23
N TYR A 191 23.02 11.62 -19.76
CA TYR A 191 23.64 12.75 -19.04
C TYR A 191 24.54 13.61 -19.90
N THR A 192 25.04 13.09 -21.03
CA THR A 192 25.87 13.86 -21.97
C THR A 192 25.10 14.38 -23.19
N GLY A 193 23.79 14.12 -23.26
CA GLY A 193 22.87 14.46 -24.36
C GLY A 193 23.11 13.62 -25.62
N CYS A 194 22.04 13.17 -26.31
CA CYS A 194 22.13 12.79 -27.73
C CYS A 194 22.32 14.09 -28.56
N VAL A 195 22.88 13.97 -29.77
CA VAL A 195 23.30 15.11 -30.62
C VAL A 195 22.16 16.11 -30.87
N ASP A 196 20.91 15.64 -30.88
CA ASP A 196 19.70 16.45 -30.73
C ASP A 196 18.78 15.75 -29.73
N ASP A 197 18.52 16.40 -28.59
CA ASP A 197 17.57 15.96 -27.57
C ASP A 197 16.19 16.64 -27.73
N GLU A 198 15.99 17.38 -28.83
CA GLU A 198 14.86 18.28 -29.15
C GLU A 198 14.57 19.37 -28.09
N ASN A 199 15.16 19.26 -26.90
CA ASN A 199 14.98 20.13 -25.73
C ASN A 199 16.16 21.09 -25.50
N GLY A 200 17.25 20.95 -26.26
CA GLY A 200 18.36 21.90 -26.29
C GLY A 200 19.32 21.83 -25.10
N TYR A 201 19.34 20.77 -24.28
CA TYR A 201 20.23 20.71 -23.11
C TYR A 201 21.71 20.68 -23.50
N ARG A 202 22.04 20.25 -24.72
CA ARG A 202 23.41 20.26 -25.26
C ARG A 202 23.84 21.59 -25.90
N ARG A 203 22.90 22.49 -26.23
CA ARG A 203 23.23 23.82 -26.75
C ARG A 203 23.29 24.79 -25.58
N LEU A 204 24.52 25.04 -25.11
CA LEU A 204 24.83 26.12 -24.16
C LEU A 204 24.57 27.51 -24.77
N SER A 205 23.30 27.86 -24.98
CA SER A 205 22.81 29.24 -25.14
C SER A 205 21.28 29.27 -25.30
N ARG A 206 20.53 29.25 -24.19
CA ARG A 206 19.44 30.19 -23.85
C ARG A 206 18.45 29.59 -22.85
N LEU A 207 18.41 30.23 -21.69
CA LEU A 207 17.25 30.50 -20.83
C LEU A 207 16.50 29.31 -20.22
N ALA A 208 16.53 29.31 -18.89
CA ALA A 208 15.83 28.42 -18.00
C ALA A 208 14.31 28.49 -18.15
N THR A 209 13.65 27.34 -18.36
CA THR A 209 12.33 27.05 -17.80
C THR A 209 12.11 25.54 -17.73
N GLY A 210 11.69 25.05 -16.55
CA GLY A 210 11.62 23.63 -16.23
C GLY A 210 10.53 22.83 -16.96
N ALA A 211 10.81 21.54 -17.20
CA ALA A 211 9.79 20.55 -17.53
C ALA A 211 10.18 19.14 -17.02
N SER A 212 9.14 18.37 -16.69
CA SER A 212 9.11 17.16 -15.86
C SER A 212 9.42 15.86 -16.63
N THR A 213 10.23 14.99 -16.04
CA THR A 213 10.61 13.66 -16.56
C THR A 213 9.50 12.61 -16.35
N ARG A 214 8.64 12.43 -17.36
CA ARG A 214 7.81 11.22 -17.51
C ARG A 214 7.91 10.78 -18.97
N ASN A 215 8.50 9.61 -19.21
CA ASN A 215 8.77 8.96 -20.53
C ASN A 215 10.17 9.11 -21.14
N ALA A 216 11.25 8.94 -20.37
CA ALA A 216 12.61 8.85 -20.93
C ALA A 216 12.93 7.48 -21.58
N ASP A 217 12.38 6.38 -21.06
CA ASP A 217 12.86 5.03 -21.43
C ASP A 217 12.46 4.58 -22.85
N ARG A 218 11.32 5.03 -23.37
CA ARG A 218 10.86 4.63 -24.72
C ARG A 218 11.49 5.42 -25.87
N TYR A 219 12.19 6.52 -25.56
CA TYR A 219 12.80 7.40 -26.57
C TYR A 219 14.22 6.98 -26.96
N PHE A 220 14.91 6.24 -26.09
CA PHE A 220 16.34 5.97 -26.23
C PHE A 220 16.65 4.84 -27.24
N GLU A 221 15.75 3.86 -27.38
CA GLU A 221 15.98 2.66 -28.20
C GLU A 221 15.81 2.89 -29.72
N GLU A 222 14.96 3.83 -30.14
CA GLU A 222 14.62 4.00 -31.57
C GLU A 222 15.53 4.97 -32.35
N ARG A 223 16.34 5.82 -31.69
CA ARG A 223 16.99 6.95 -32.39
C ARG A 223 18.50 7.11 -32.21
N CYS A 224 19.14 6.49 -31.21
CA CYS A 224 20.59 6.63 -31.03
C CYS A 224 21.40 5.42 -31.58
N THR A 225 20.81 4.54 -32.41
CA THR A 225 21.47 3.39 -33.07
C THR A 225 21.69 3.53 -34.59
N SER A 226 21.31 4.63 -35.21
CA SER A 226 21.59 4.86 -36.65
C SER A 226 23.01 5.40 -36.84
N PRO A 227 23.93 4.69 -37.52
CA PRO A 227 25.21 5.27 -37.91
C PRO A 227 24.99 6.09 -39.18
N SER A 228 25.08 7.41 -39.06
CA SER A 228 25.11 8.32 -40.21
C SER A 228 26.47 8.22 -40.89
N HIS A 229 26.47 7.91 -42.19
CA HIS A 229 27.59 8.05 -43.11
C HIS A 229 28.13 9.48 -43.19
#